data_AF-A0A8S9A868-F1
#
_entry.id   AF-A0A8S9A868-F1
#
_cell.length_a   1.000
_cell.length_b   1.000
_cell.length_c   1.000
_cell.angle_alpha   90.00
_cell.angle_beta   90.00
_cell.angle_gamma   90.00
#
_symmetry.space_group_name_H-M   'P 1'
#
loop_
_entity.id
_entity.type
_entity.pdbx_description
1 polymer ?
#
loop_
_entity_poly.entity_id
_entity_poly.type
_entity_poly.pdbx_seq_one_letter_code
_entity_poly.pdbx_strand_id
1 'polypeptide(L)'
;MSVPIPGVACPKMMHDFGVSRRHTVIMDMPLSLDPVNMIRGKIVLSYDGTGKARFGIFPRYHPERVQWFETNPCCIFHAANCWDAISEEDSNIPEDVEPTTTVNLLVCRMTSASLIFNTGNLPTPVSKTPIPSKYHEEEQCRLYYYSFSLVPRSQRIVHQFALSAIPFEFPTLSPAHTMTQARYIYGCTATSPSASYTNSLGKSVKIDALAKIDVSVLIARGTATNNPSPPEPIKGCVDTRSVSEILTSPSYSSSEEDDPIKIFTFPPNHYAQEARFVSRHNGISEDDGWLLTYVFDESQLNEESAECMEGAKSELWIIDAKGMREVVARIRLPQRVPYGFHGAWFGEEEVLGQRGVEKVRKIEDMDGGEGGFWRVVKQCIGRWLLR
;
A
#
# COMPACT_ATOMS: atom_id res chain seq x y z
N MET A 1 -5.70 1.39 27.99
CA MET A 1 -5.59 -0.09 28.03
C MET A 1 -5.57 -0.60 26.59
N SER A 2 -4.76 -1.62 26.28
CA SER A 2 -4.79 -2.30 24.98
C SER A 2 -6.03 -3.21 24.89
N VAL A 3 -6.87 -3.03 23.87
CA VAL A 3 -8.09 -3.83 23.65
C VAL A 3 -7.85 -4.77 22.45
N PRO A 4 -8.14 -6.07 22.54
CA PRO A 4 -8.00 -6.99 21.42
C PRO A 4 -9.06 -6.72 20.34
N ILE A 5 -8.76 -7.10 19.10
CA ILE A 5 -9.72 -7.07 18.00
C ILE A 5 -10.33 -8.47 17.85
N PRO A 6 -11.64 -8.65 18.14
CA PRO A 6 -12.28 -9.96 18.08
C PRO A 6 -12.16 -10.61 16.70
N GLY A 7 -11.90 -11.93 16.66
CA GLY A 7 -11.81 -12.70 15.41
C GLY A 7 -10.41 -12.84 14.83
N VAL A 8 -9.40 -12.15 15.38
CA VAL A 8 -7.98 -12.41 15.07
C VAL A 8 -7.49 -13.55 15.97
N ALA A 9 -7.34 -14.76 15.39
CA ALA A 9 -7.11 -15.99 16.15
C ALA A 9 -5.62 -16.36 16.32
N CYS A 10 -4.73 -15.83 15.47
CA CYS A 10 -3.30 -16.13 15.50
C CYS A 10 -2.47 -14.90 15.09
N PRO A 11 -1.14 -14.90 15.34
CA PRO A 11 -0.28 -13.81 14.90
C PRO A 11 -0.28 -13.68 13.37
N LYS A 12 -0.59 -12.48 12.89
CA LYS A 12 -0.64 -12.12 11.47
C LYS A 12 0.41 -11.07 11.15
N MET A 13 0.94 -11.13 9.93
CA MET A 13 1.75 -10.05 9.38
C MET A 13 0.78 -9.00 8.84
N MET A 14 0.67 -7.87 9.56
CA MET A 14 -0.13 -6.71 9.17
C MET A 14 0.83 -5.52 9.03
N HIS A 15 1.33 -5.28 7.81
CA HIS A 15 2.29 -4.20 7.53
C HIS A 15 1.65 -2.83 7.67
N ASP A 16 0.41 -2.70 7.21
CA ASP A 16 -0.34 -1.44 7.18
C ASP A 16 -1.83 -1.66 7.50
N PHE A 17 -2.59 -0.57 7.57
CA PHE A 17 -4.01 -0.55 7.89
C PHE A 17 -4.70 0.67 7.28
N GLY A 18 -6.00 0.57 7.00
CA GLY A 18 -6.80 1.71 6.55
C GLY A 18 -7.32 2.53 7.72
N VAL A 19 -7.34 3.85 7.58
CA VAL A 19 -7.97 4.76 8.54
C VAL A 19 -8.81 5.81 7.81
N SER A 20 -10.08 5.90 8.18
CA SER A 20 -10.96 7.01 7.82
C SER A 20 -11.18 7.91 9.04
N ARG A 21 -12.01 8.96 8.89
CA ARG A 21 -12.35 9.83 10.03
C ARG A 21 -13.03 9.07 11.15
N ARG A 22 -13.89 8.10 10.82
CA ARG A 22 -14.74 7.38 11.80
C ARG A 22 -14.36 5.91 12.00
N HIS A 23 -13.68 5.28 11.04
CA HIS A 23 -13.41 3.85 11.06
C HIS A 23 -11.92 3.51 10.89
N THR A 24 -11.58 2.30 11.33
CA THR A 24 -10.30 1.64 11.09
C THR A 24 -10.57 0.35 10.34
N VAL A 25 -9.72 0.06 9.36
CA VAL A 25 -9.74 -1.18 8.57
C VAL A 25 -8.45 -1.95 8.83
N ILE A 26 -8.53 -3.07 9.52
CA ILE A 26 -7.42 -4.02 9.63
C ILE A 26 -7.47 -5.04 8.50
N MET A 27 -6.31 -5.42 7.99
CA MET A 27 -6.16 -6.31 6.84
C MET A 27 -5.60 -7.65 7.31
N ASP A 28 -6.47 -8.62 7.57
CA ASP A 28 -6.09 -9.98 7.95
C ASP A 28 -5.90 -10.83 6.70
N MET A 29 -4.71 -10.74 6.13
CA MET A 29 -4.28 -11.53 4.98
C MET A 29 -3.89 -12.96 5.44
N PRO A 30 -3.88 -13.97 4.54
CA PRO A 30 -3.43 -15.32 4.87
C PRO A 30 -1.89 -15.42 4.99
N LEU A 31 -1.28 -14.44 5.66
CA LEU A 31 0.14 -14.32 5.93
C LEU A 31 0.34 -14.30 7.45
N SER A 32 0.75 -15.44 8.00
CA SER A 32 0.91 -15.64 9.44
C SER A 32 2.37 -15.60 9.87
N LEU A 33 2.56 -15.27 11.15
CA LEU A 33 3.84 -15.33 11.82
C LEU A 33 3.80 -16.48 12.82
N ASP A 34 4.77 -17.40 12.73
CA ASP A 34 4.97 -18.45 13.73
C ASP A 34 6.28 -18.18 14.51
N PRO A 35 6.22 -17.51 15.66
CA PRO A 35 7.40 -17.25 16.48
C PRO A 35 8.13 -18.52 16.93
N VAL A 36 7.46 -19.68 16.98
CA VAL A 36 8.11 -20.96 17.35
C VAL A 36 9.11 -21.40 16.27
N ASN A 37 8.91 -20.98 15.01
CA ASN A 37 9.87 -21.25 13.95
C ASN A 37 11.23 -20.58 14.20
N MET A 38 11.27 -19.44 14.90
CA MET A 38 12.54 -18.79 15.28
C MET A 38 13.39 -19.73 16.15
N ILE A 39 12.77 -20.38 17.14
CA ILE A 39 13.44 -21.35 18.03
C ILE A 39 13.93 -22.58 17.25
N ARG A 40 13.22 -22.93 16.16
CA ARG A 40 13.53 -24.10 15.32
C ARG A 40 14.49 -23.78 14.16
N GLY A 41 15.00 -22.56 14.05
CA GLY A 41 15.83 -22.14 12.92
C GLY A 41 15.09 -22.17 11.58
N LYS A 42 13.77 -21.96 11.60
CA LYS A 42 12.90 -21.96 10.41
C LYS A 42 12.38 -20.55 10.13
N ILE A 43 11.95 -20.33 8.90
CA ILE A 43 11.31 -19.07 8.47
C ILE A 43 10.04 -18.84 9.32
N VAL A 44 9.94 -17.65 9.92
CA VAL A 44 8.80 -17.24 10.77
C VAL A 44 7.56 -16.92 9.94
N LEU A 45 7.75 -16.45 8.71
CA LEU A 45 6.70 -16.09 7.78
C LEU A 45 6.12 -17.32 7.08
N SER A 46 4.80 -17.42 7.02
CA SER A 46 4.11 -18.45 6.25
C SER A 46 2.90 -17.88 5.52
N TYR A 47 2.69 -18.30 4.28
CA TYR A 47 1.55 -17.90 3.46
C TYR A 47 0.65 -19.10 3.15
N ASP A 48 -0.67 -18.93 3.31
CA ASP A 48 -1.70 -19.91 2.95
C ASP A 48 -2.52 -19.43 1.75
N GLY A 49 -2.08 -19.80 0.55
CA GLY A 49 -2.80 -19.47 -0.69
C GLY A 49 -4.15 -20.19 -0.87
N THR A 50 -4.54 -21.09 0.05
CA THR A 50 -5.86 -21.74 0.05
C THR A 50 -6.88 -21.07 0.96
N GLY A 51 -6.39 -20.18 1.85
CA GLY A 51 -7.20 -19.42 2.79
C GLY A 51 -7.99 -18.28 2.14
N LYS A 52 -8.47 -17.36 2.98
CA LYS A 52 -9.16 -16.13 2.56
C LYS A 52 -8.44 -14.91 3.12
N ALA A 53 -8.47 -13.82 2.38
CA ALA A 53 -8.15 -12.50 2.92
C ALA A 53 -9.40 -11.93 3.59
N ARG A 54 -9.22 -11.25 4.74
CA ARG A 54 -10.31 -10.64 5.49
C ARG A 54 -10.02 -9.17 5.82
N PHE A 55 -11.04 -8.33 5.76
CA PHE A 55 -10.99 -6.94 6.22
C PHE A 55 -11.85 -6.81 7.47
N GLY A 56 -11.25 -6.37 8.57
CA GLY A 56 -11.95 -6.08 9.82
C GLY A 56 -12.19 -4.58 9.93
N ILE A 57 -13.45 -4.14 9.93
CA ILE A 57 -13.82 -2.73 9.95
C ILE A 57 -14.57 -2.41 11.23
N PHE A 58 -14.11 -1.40 11.97
CA PHE A 58 -14.70 -0.99 13.24
C PHE A 58 -14.57 0.52 13.45
N PRO A 59 -15.44 1.17 14.24
CA PRO A 59 -15.26 2.55 14.65
C PRO A 59 -13.91 2.71 15.36
N ARG A 60 -13.14 3.78 15.09
CA ARG A 60 -11.70 3.92 15.44
C ARG A 60 -11.30 3.47 16.85
N TYR A 61 -12.17 3.68 17.83
CA TYR A 61 -11.91 3.43 19.25
C TYR A 61 -12.76 2.30 19.84
N HIS A 62 -13.48 1.55 18.99
CA HIS A 62 -14.39 0.47 19.38
C HIS A 62 -14.10 -0.83 18.60
N PRO A 63 -12.90 -1.42 18.76
CA PRO A 63 -12.52 -2.66 18.05
C PRO A 63 -13.44 -3.83 18.36
N GLU A 64 -14.16 -3.83 19.48
CA GLU A 64 -15.17 -4.82 19.83
C GLU A 64 -16.36 -4.87 18.86
N ARG A 65 -16.57 -3.81 18.08
CA ARG A 65 -17.66 -3.69 17.09
C ARG A 65 -17.23 -4.07 15.67
N VAL A 66 -16.13 -4.82 15.53
CA VAL A 66 -15.59 -5.22 14.24
C VAL A 66 -16.59 -6.01 13.40
N GLN A 67 -16.73 -5.60 12.14
CA GLN A 67 -17.39 -6.35 11.09
C GLN A 67 -16.33 -6.92 10.14
N TRP A 68 -16.41 -8.21 9.87
CA TRP A 68 -15.46 -8.91 9.00
C TRP A 68 -16.03 -9.11 7.60
N PHE A 69 -15.23 -8.79 6.59
CA PHE A 69 -15.53 -8.96 5.18
C PHE A 69 -14.48 -9.89 4.56
N GLU A 70 -14.87 -10.80 3.68
CA GLU A 70 -13.95 -11.79 3.10
C GLU A 70 -13.81 -11.64 1.58
N THR A 71 -12.62 -11.90 1.06
CA THR A 71 -12.34 -11.96 -0.39
C THR A 71 -11.35 -13.10 -0.71
N ASN A 72 -11.00 -13.25 -1.99
CA ASN A 72 -9.98 -14.19 -2.46
C ASN A 72 -8.66 -13.98 -1.69
N PRO A 73 -7.84 -15.04 -1.53
CA PRO A 73 -6.50 -14.87 -0.97
C PRO A 73 -5.71 -13.84 -1.77
N CYS A 74 -5.05 -12.92 -1.07
CA CYS A 74 -4.17 -11.91 -1.62
C CYS A 74 -3.18 -11.46 -0.54
N CYS A 75 -2.21 -10.65 -0.94
CA CYS A 75 -1.36 -9.90 -0.01
C CYS A 75 -1.56 -8.41 -0.24
N ILE A 76 -1.57 -7.64 0.84
CA ILE A 76 -1.62 -6.18 0.80
C ILE A 76 -0.58 -5.68 1.79
N PHE A 77 0.35 -4.86 1.30
CA PHE A 77 1.31 -4.17 2.15
C PHE A 77 0.88 -2.74 2.35
N HIS A 78 0.62 -1.98 1.29
CA HIS A 78 0.36 -0.54 1.44
C HIS A 78 -1.10 -0.17 1.16
N ALA A 79 -1.69 0.59 2.09
CA ALA A 79 -2.91 1.31 1.88
C ALA A 79 -2.59 2.70 1.33
N ALA A 80 -3.20 3.05 0.20
CA ALA A 80 -3.06 4.38 -0.39
C ALA A 80 -3.91 5.41 0.37
N ASN A 81 -5.19 5.10 0.63
CA ASN A 81 -6.08 5.98 1.39
C ASN A 81 -7.35 5.24 1.84
N CYS A 82 -8.06 5.77 2.82
CA CYS A 82 -9.32 5.22 3.31
C CYS A 82 -10.27 6.36 3.74
N TRP A 83 -11.55 6.28 3.39
CA TRP A 83 -12.52 7.32 3.74
C TRP A 83 -13.92 6.74 3.99
N ASP A 84 -14.69 7.45 4.79
CA ASP A 84 -16.11 7.18 5.01
C ASP A 84 -16.93 7.88 3.91
N ALA A 85 -17.98 7.25 3.40
CA ALA A 85 -18.99 7.87 2.55
C ALA A 85 -20.40 7.46 3.00
N ILE A 86 -21.38 8.32 2.79
CA ILE A 86 -22.79 8.00 3.01
C ILE A 86 -23.30 7.29 1.76
N SER A 87 -24.02 6.17 1.89
CA SER A 87 -24.60 5.50 0.71
C SER A 87 -25.60 6.42 0.00
N GLU A 88 -25.54 6.48 -1.33
CA GLU A 88 -26.53 7.22 -2.14
C GLU A 88 -27.93 6.59 -2.05
N GLU A 89 -28.02 5.28 -1.78
CA GLU A 89 -29.28 4.57 -1.48
C GLU A 89 -30.02 5.18 -0.28
N ASP A 90 -29.32 5.91 0.60
CA ASP A 90 -29.86 6.47 1.83
C ASP A 90 -30.28 7.95 1.70
N SER A 91 -30.13 8.55 0.51
CA SER A 91 -30.52 9.95 0.26
C SER A 91 -32.04 10.23 0.38
N ASN A 92 -32.86 9.17 0.49
CA ASN A 92 -34.32 9.24 0.64
C ASN A 92 -34.84 8.68 1.98
N ILE A 93 -33.99 8.50 3.00
CA ILE A 93 -34.41 7.93 4.28
C ILE A 93 -34.89 9.04 5.25
N PRO A 94 -35.95 8.81 6.06
CA PRO A 94 -36.40 9.74 7.10
C PRO A 94 -35.28 10.22 8.05
N GLU A 95 -35.38 11.45 8.56
CA GLU A 95 -34.38 12.12 9.43
C GLU A 95 -34.01 11.33 10.71
N ASP A 96 -34.80 10.34 11.08
CA ASP A 96 -34.66 9.50 12.27
C ASP A 96 -33.84 8.21 12.08
N VAL A 97 -33.34 7.93 10.86
CA VAL A 97 -32.47 6.77 10.59
C VAL A 97 -31.05 7.24 10.31
N GLU A 98 -30.07 6.74 11.08
CA GLU A 98 -28.66 7.07 10.83
C GLU A 98 -28.25 6.62 9.42
N PRO A 99 -27.64 7.50 8.61
CA PRO A 99 -27.24 7.16 7.25
C PRO A 99 -26.25 6.00 7.26
N THR A 100 -26.51 5.00 6.43
CA THR A 100 -25.62 3.87 6.20
C THR A 100 -24.27 4.41 5.75
N THR A 101 -23.25 4.09 6.55
CA THR A 101 -21.87 4.43 6.22
C THR A 101 -21.28 3.31 5.37
N THR A 102 -20.72 3.69 4.23
CA THR A 102 -19.77 2.89 3.47
C THR A 102 -18.36 3.29 3.86
N VAL A 103 -17.46 2.32 3.95
CA VAL A 103 -16.03 2.58 4.12
C VAL A 103 -15.35 2.21 2.82
N ASN A 104 -14.60 3.14 2.27
CA ASN A 104 -13.85 2.97 1.03
C ASN A 104 -12.37 2.87 1.33
N LEU A 105 -11.67 2.06 0.56
CA LEU A 105 -10.26 1.74 0.76
C LEU A 105 -9.56 1.62 -0.60
N LEU A 106 -8.44 2.31 -0.73
CA LEU A 106 -7.50 2.15 -1.83
C LEU A 106 -6.25 1.45 -1.31
N VAL A 107 -5.84 0.36 -1.95
CA VAL A 107 -4.72 -0.49 -1.52
C VAL A 107 -3.95 -1.03 -2.71
N CYS A 108 -2.65 -1.27 -2.53
CA CYS A 108 -1.84 -2.02 -3.49
C CYS A 108 -2.02 -3.51 -3.22
N ARG A 109 -2.83 -4.19 -4.04
CA ARG A 109 -3.17 -5.61 -3.88
C ARG A 109 -2.24 -6.46 -4.74
N MET A 110 -1.59 -7.43 -4.10
CA MET A 110 -0.81 -8.49 -4.73
C MET A 110 -1.61 -9.80 -4.80
N THR A 111 -1.50 -10.48 -5.93
CA THR A 111 -2.15 -11.80 -6.11
C THR A 111 -1.56 -12.86 -5.17
N SER A 112 -0.25 -12.83 -4.93
CA SER A 112 0.43 -13.81 -4.09
C SER A 112 1.46 -13.17 -3.14
N ALA A 113 2.07 -14.00 -2.30
CA ALA A 113 3.16 -13.57 -1.43
C ALA A 113 4.54 -13.59 -2.10
N SER A 114 4.65 -13.91 -3.39
CA SER A 114 5.93 -14.08 -4.09
C SER A 114 6.85 -12.87 -3.94
N LEU A 115 6.31 -11.66 -4.12
CA LEU A 115 7.09 -10.43 -3.95
C LEU A 115 7.66 -10.31 -2.52
N ILE A 116 6.86 -10.61 -1.51
CA ILE A 116 7.23 -10.48 -0.09
C ILE A 116 8.38 -11.43 0.26
N PHE A 117 8.27 -12.69 -0.16
CA PHE A 117 9.31 -13.68 0.10
C PHE A 117 10.59 -13.32 -0.66
N ASN A 118 10.48 -12.91 -1.93
CA ASN A 118 11.65 -12.49 -2.71
C ASN A 118 12.35 -11.27 -2.10
N THR A 119 11.61 -10.25 -1.64
CA THR A 119 12.18 -9.08 -0.94
C THR A 119 12.88 -9.47 0.35
N GLY A 120 12.37 -10.48 1.07
CA GLY A 120 13.02 -11.05 2.25
C GLY A 120 14.23 -11.93 1.94
N ASN A 121 14.61 -12.10 0.67
CA ASN A 121 15.57 -13.10 0.19
C ASN A 121 15.21 -14.53 0.67
N LEU A 122 13.91 -14.83 0.67
CA LEU A 122 13.33 -16.10 1.06
C LEU A 122 12.78 -16.83 -0.17
N PRO A 123 12.83 -18.16 -0.21
CA PRO A 123 12.18 -18.91 -1.27
C PRO A 123 10.66 -18.70 -1.19
N THR A 124 10.04 -18.44 -2.34
CA THR A 124 8.59 -18.36 -2.43
C THR A 124 7.97 -19.70 -2.00
N PRO A 125 6.99 -19.71 -1.07
CA PRO A 125 6.42 -20.94 -0.55
C PRO A 125 5.64 -21.68 -1.64
N VAL A 126 6.02 -22.92 -1.90
CA VAL A 126 5.26 -23.83 -2.76
C VAL A 126 4.05 -24.33 -1.97
N SER A 127 2.85 -24.00 -2.43
CA SER A 127 1.63 -24.50 -1.79
C SER A 127 1.58 -26.03 -1.89
N LYS A 128 1.48 -26.71 -0.75
CA LYS A 128 1.33 -28.18 -0.70
C LYS A 128 -0.04 -28.64 -1.20
N THR A 129 -1.02 -27.73 -1.16
CA THR A 129 -2.39 -27.96 -1.61
C THR A 129 -2.62 -27.14 -2.88
N PRO A 130 -3.18 -27.73 -3.95
CA PRO A 130 -3.52 -26.98 -5.16
C PRO A 130 -4.46 -25.82 -4.81
N ILE A 131 -4.13 -24.61 -5.29
CA ILE A 131 -5.00 -23.44 -5.15
C ILE A 131 -6.28 -23.72 -5.95
N PRO A 132 -7.49 -23.54 -5.36
CA PRO A 132 -8.75 -23.70 -6.09
C PRO A 132 -8.78 -22.88 -7.38
N SER A 133 -9.26 -23.45 -8.49
CA SER A 133 -9.29 -22.79 -9.80
C SER A 133 -10.01 -21.43 -9.79
N LYS A 134 -11.02 -21.26 -8.94
CA LYS A 134 -11.71 -19.98 -8.74
C LYS A 134 -10.79 -18.85 -8.26
N TYR A 135 -9.71 -19.17 -7.54
CA TYR A 135 -8.70 -18.22 -7.05
C TYR A 135 -7.50 -18.10 -7.98
N HIS A 136 -7.50 -18.77 -9.14
CA HIS A 136 -6.45 -18.57 -10.13
C HIS A 136 -6.56 -17.16 -10.70
N GLU A 137 -5.46 -16.43 -10.55
CA GLU A 137 -5.25 -15.06 -10.93
C GLU A 137 -3.79 -14.96 -11.39
N GLU A 138 -3.52 -14.12 -12.38
CA GLU A 138 -2.14 -13.86 -12.78
C GLU A 138 -1.40 -13.10 -11.68
N GLU A 139 -0.09 -13.34 -11.57
CA GLU A 139 0.74 -12.62 -10.61
C GLU A 139 0.78 -11.15 -10.99
N GLN A 140 0.26 -10.29 -10.12
CA GLN A 140 0.07 -8.87 -10.38
C GLN A 140 0.15 -8.09 -9.05
N CYS A 141 0.53 -6.81 -9.12
CA CYS A 141 0.38 -5.87 -8.02
C CYS A 141 -0.20 -4.56 -8.57
N ARG A 142 -1.42 -4.21 -8.18
CA ARG A 142 -2.16 -3.06 -8.76
C ARG A 142 -2.84 -2.26 -7.66
N LEU A 143 -3.21 -1.01 -7.97
CA LEU A 143 -4.05 -0.18 -7.11
C LEU A 143 -5.50 -0.63 -7.20
N TYR A 144 -6.04 -1.15 -6.10
CA TYR A 144 -7.41 -1.63 -5.97
C TYR A 144 -8.28 -0.66 -5.22
N TYR A 145 -9.54 -0.61 -5.61
CA TYR A 145 -10.62 0.03 -4.89
C TYR A 145 -11.52 -1.01 -4.23
N TYR A 146 -11.72 -0.85 -2.93
CA TYR A 146 -12.68 -1.59 -2.14
C TYR A 146 -13.72 -0.65 -1.56
N SER A 147 -14.98 -1.08 -1.55
CA SER A 147 -16.07 -0.39 -0.87
C SER A 147 -16.84 -1.39 0.00
N PHE A 148 -17.00 -1.07 1.27
CA PHE A 148 -17.60 -1.94 2.28
C PHE A 148 -18.88 -1.32 2.81
N SER A 149 -19.99 -2.05 2.72
CA SER A 149 -21.26 -1.63 3.32
C SER A 149 -21.29 -2.06 4.78
N LEU A 150 -21.44 -1.10 5.71
CA LEU A 150 -21.57 -1.39 7.14
C LEU A 150 -23.01 -1.70 7.57
N VAL A 151 -23.93 -1.89 6.62
CA VAL A 151 -25.31 -2.33 6.91
C VAL A 151 -25.25 -3.62 7.73
N PRO A 152 -25.91 -3.67 8.90
CA PRO A 152 -25.90 -4.86 9.75
C PRO A 152 -26.25 -6.13 8.96
N ARG A 153 -25.44 -7.18 9.13
CA ARG A 153 -25.61 -8.52 8.53
C ARG A 153 -25.38 -8.63 7.01
N SER A 154 -25.11 -7.54 6.30
CA SER A 154 -24.80 -7.60 4.86
C SER A 154 -23.44 -8.27 4.61
N GLN A 155 -22.43 -7.99 5.46
CA GLN A 155 -21.03 -8.48 5.35
C GLN A 155 -20.50 -8.50 3.90
N ARG A 156 -20.99 -7.55 3.09
CA ARG A 156 -20.82 -7.53 1.64
C ARG A 156 -19.79 -6.48 1.27
N ILE A 157 -18.78 -6.92 0.53
CA ILE A 157 -17.91 -6.02 -0.22
C ILE A 157 -18.70 -5.56 -1.45
N VAL A 158 -19.07 -4.28 -1.50
CA VAL A 158 -19.90 -3.69 -2.56
C VAL A 158 -19.12 -3.61 -3.86
N HIS A 159 -17.88 -3.12 -3.79
CA HIS A 159 -16.96 -3.00 -4.91
C HIS A 159 -15.59 -3.55 -4.51
N GLN A 160 -14.94 -4.27 -5.44
CA GLN A 160 -13.58 -4.78 -5.30
C GLN A 160 -12.99 -5.00 -6.68
N PHE A 161 -12.21 -4.06 -7.19
CA PHE A 161 -11.60 -4.17 -8.52
C PHE A 161 -10.33 -3.31 -8.60
N ALA A 162 -9.45 -3.62 -9.55
CA ALA A 162 -8.30 -2.76 -9.83
C ALA A 162 -8.74 -1.49 -10.58
N LEU A 163 -8.10 -0.36 -10.30
CA LEU A 163 -8.36 0.87 -11.05
C LEU A 163 -7.69 0.86 -12.43
N SER A 164 -6.54 0.19 -12.56
CA SER A 164 -5.81 0.08 -13.82
C SER A 164 -5.07 -1.24 -13.94
N ALA A 165 -4.74 -1.64 -15.16
CA ALA A 165 -3.91 -2.80 -15.48
C ALA A 165 -2.42 -2.61 -15.11
N ILE A 166 -1.95 -1.37 -14.94
CA ILE A 166 -0.53 -1.08 -14.69
C ILE A 166 -0.06 -1.59 -13.32
N PRO A 167 1.21 -2.04 -13.19
CA PRO A 167 1.79 -2.33 -11.90
C PRO A 167 1.86 -1.07 -11.04
N PHE A 168 1.52 -1.16 -9.75
CA PHE A 168 1.46 0.01 -8.87
C PHE A 168 1.72 -0.36 -7.41
N GLU A 169 2.68 0.33 -6.79
CA GLU A 169 3.05 0.19 -5.38
C GLU A 169 3.56 1.50 -4.80
N PHE A 170 3.86 1.53 -3.50
CA PHE A 170 4.39 2.69 -2.77
C PHE A 170 3.53 3.95 -2.97
N PRO A 171 2.24 3.89 -2.58
CA PRO A 171 1.31 4.99 -2.82
C PRO A 171 1.61 6.20 -1.94
N THR A 172 1.43 7.39 -2.50
CA THR A 172 1.39 8.66 -1.76
C THR A 172 0.27 9.54 -2.30
N LEU A 173 -0.21 10.47 -1.49
CA LEU A 173 -1.20 11.48 -1.88
C LEU A 173 -0.91 12.82 -1.19
N SER A 174 -1.72 13.82 -1.54
CA SER A 174 -1.75 15.09 -0.80
C SER A 174 -2.14 14.86 0.66
N PRO A 175 -1.30 15.25 1.64
CA PRO A 175 -1.59 15.07 3.07
C PRO A 175 -2.93 15.68 3.50
N ALA A 176 -3.35 16.78 2.88
CA ALA A 176 -4.62 17.44 3.14
C ALA A 176 -5.86 16.56 2.88
N HIS A 177 -5.71 15.49 2.09
CA HIS A 177 -6.79 14.57 1.72
C HIS A 177 -6.66 13.19 2.37
N THR A 178 -5.74 13.02 3.32
CA THR A 178 -5.61 11.77 4.08
C THR A 178 -6.86 11.57 4.95
N MET A 179 -7.39 10.35 4.99
CA MET A 179 -8.66 9.99 5.69
C MET A 179 -9.92 10.61 5.07
N THR A 180 -9.83 11.19 3.88
CA THR A 180 -10.96 11.74 3.09
C THR A 180 -10.86 11.26 1.65
N GLN A 181 -11.90 11.47 0.84
CA GLN A 181 -11.82 11.17 -0.58
C GLN A 181 -10.74 12.04 -1.24
N ALA A 182 -9.77 11.38 -1.89
CA ALA A 182 -8.73 12.01 -2.68
C ALA A 182 -9.00 11.76 -4.17
N ARG A 183 -8.67 12.73 -5.02
CA ARG A 183 -8.74 12.60 -6.46
C ARG A 183 -7.49 11.95 -7.03
N TYR A 184 -6.30 12.27 -6.51
CA TYR A 184 -5.03 11.86 -7.08
C TYR A 184 -4.24 10.97 -6.12
N ILE A 185 -3.89 9.77 -6.60
CA ILE A 185 -2.93 8.89 -5.96
C ILE A 185 -1.69 8.79 -6.84
N TYR A 186 -0.52 8.95 -6.24
CA TYR A 186 0.77 8.80 -6.88
C TYR A 186 1.44 7.53 -6.38
N GLY A 187 2.31 6.93 -7.19
CA GLY A 187 3.06 5.75 -6.76
C GLY A 187 4.09 5.30 -7.77
N CYS A 188 4.79 4.24 -7.41
CA CYS A 188 5.85 3.64 -8.20
C CYS A 188 5.25 2.63 -9.20
N THR A 189 5.65 2.74 -10.45
CA THR A 189 5.31 1.79 -11.52
C THR A 189 6.57 1.33 -12.25
N ALA A 190 6.42 0.46 -13.24
CA ALA A 190 7.52 -0.03 -14.04
C ALA A 190 7.14 -0.11 -15.52
N THR A 191 8.05 0.33 -16.39
CA THR A 191 7.85 0.30 -17.85
C THR A 191 8.21 -1.04 -18.45
N SER A 192 9.18 -1.75 -17.87
CA SER A 192 9.56 -3.08 -18.34
C SER A 192 8.56 -4.15 -17.88
N PRO A 193 8.05 -5.00 -18.79
CA PRO A 193 7.26 -6.18 -18.41
C PRO A 193 8.02 -7.10 -17.45
N SER A 194 9.36 -7.11 -17.53
CA SER A 194 10.20 -7.92 -16.64
C SER A 194 10.45 -7.32 -15.26
N ALA A 195 10.17 -6.02 -15.09
CA ALA A 195 10.21 -5.28 -13.83
C ALA A 195 8.83 -5.22 -13.15
N SER A 196 7.82 -5.89 -13.71
CA SER A 196 6.57 -6.14 -12.99
C SER A 196 6.89 -6.80 -11.65
N TYR A 197 6.16 -6.42 -10.58
CA TYR A 197 6.29 -6.93 -9.20
C TYR A 197 6.03 -8.43 -9.03
N THR A 198 6.23 -9.18 -10.09
CA THR A 198 5.68 -10.50 -10.40
C THR A 198 6.77 -11.45 -10.91
N ASN A 199 7.98 -10.95 -11.21
CA ASN A 199 9.07 -11.80 -11.71
C ASN A 199 9.93 -12.42 -10.59
N SER A 200 9.90 -13.74 -10.58
CA SER A 200 10.45 -14.68 -9.61
C SER A 200 11.90 -15.11 -9.87
N LEU A 201 12.78 -14.19 -10.31
CA LEU A 201 14.18 -14.51 -10.66
C LEU A 201 15.18 -13.60 -9.94
N GLY A 202 15.16 -13.60 -8.60
CA GLY A 202 16.27 -13.13 -7.77
C GLY A 202 16.73 -11.68 -7.96
N LYS A 203 15.97 -10.84 -8.67
CA LYS A 203 16.26 -9.43 -8.91
C LYS A 203 15.09 -8.61 -8.40
N SER A 204 15.37 -7.67 -7.50
CA SER A 204 14.39 -6.72 -6.98
C SER A 204 13.77 -5.91 -8.12
N VAL A 205 12.49 -5.56 -7.95
CA VAL A 205 11.78 -4.68 -8.88
C VAL A 205 12.50 -3.36 -8.96
N LYS A 206 12.80 -2.92 -10.18
CA LYS A 206 13.42 -1.63 -10.43
C LYS A 206 12.35 -0.64 -10.83
N ILE A 207 12.24 0.44 -10.06
CA ILE A 207 11.24 1.49 -10.28
C ILE A 207 11.81 2.47 -11.30
N ASP A 208 11.45 2.30 -12.57
CA ASP A 208 11.89 3.16 -13.69
C ASP A 208 10.80 4.16 -14.12
N ALA A 209 9.67 4.22 -13.40
CA ALA A 209 8.63 5.21 -13.62
C ALA A 209 7.81 5.51 -12.35
N LEU A 210 7.18 6.68 -12.33
CA LEU A 210 6.14 7.08 -11.38
C LEU A 210 4.83 7.25 -12.11
N ALA A 211 3.72 6.89 -11.46
CA ALA A 211 2.37 7.08 -11.98
C ALA A 211 1.59 8.05 -11.09
N LYS A 212 0.76 8.88 -11.74
CA LYS A 212 -0.32 9.65 -11.14
C LYS A 212 -1.63 9.09 -11.67
N ILE A 213 -2.53 8.73 -10.77
CA ILE A 213 -3.84 8.16 -11.10
C ILE A 213 -4.93 9.07 -10.54
N ASP A 214 -5.82 9.54 -11.42
CA ASP A 214 -7.11 10.14 -11.05
C ASP A 214 -8.07 9.04 -10.63
N VAL A 215 -8.01 8.68 -9.34
CA VAL A 215 -8.79 7.58 -8.79
C VAL A 215 -10.27 7.92 -8.74
N SER A 216 -10.65 9.20 -8.64
CA SER A 216 -12.06 9.59 -8.63
C SER A 216 -12.73 9.29 -9.96
N VAL A 217 -12.06 9.62 -11.08
CA VAL A 217 -12.57 9.29 -12.43
C VAL A 217 -12.66 7.77 -12.64
N LEU A 218 -11.64 7.02 -12.24
CA LEU A 218 -11.63 5.56 -12.43
C LEU A 218 -12.64 4.84 -11.53
N ILE A 219 -12.80 5.28 -10.27
CA ILE A 219 -13.85 4.76 -9.38
C ILE A 219 -15.22 5.03 -10.01
N ALA A 220 -15.52 6.26 -10.43
CA ALA A 220 -16.80 6.60 -11.04
C ALA A 220 -17.11 5.75 -12.28
N ARG A 221 -16.12 5.50 -13.16
CA ARG A 221 -16.26 4.60 -14.31
C ARG A 221 -16.51 3.14 -13.89
N GLY A 222 -15.82 2.67 -12.86
CA GLY A 222 -15.96 1.29 -12.35
C GLY A 222 -17.26 1.03 -11.60
N THR A 223 -17.86 2.05 -11.00
CA THR A 223 -19.11 1.95 -10.22
C THR A 223 -20.36 2.41 -10.98
N ALA A 224 -20.21 2.95 -12.19
CA ALA A 224 -21.33 3.44 -12.99
C ALA A 224 -22.35 2.33 -13.30
N THR A 225 -23.63 2.56 -12.95
CA THR A 225 -24.72 1.60 -13.13
C THR A 225 -25.05 1.32 -14.59
N ASN A 226 -24.68 2.23 -15.50
CA ASN A 226 -24.86 2.13 -16.94
C ASN A 226 -23.57 1.70 -17.67
N ASN A 227 -22.53 1.25 -16.96
CA ASN A 227 -21.33 0.74 -17.61
C ASN A 227 -21.66 -0.57 -18.34
N PRO A 228 -21.52 -0.65 -19.68
CA PRO A 228 -21.82 -1.86 -20.43
C PRO A 228 -20.83 -3.01 -20.15
N SER A 229 -19.66 -2.69 -19.60
CA SER A 229 -18.59 -3.63 -19.29
C SER A 229 -17.97 -3.29 -17.92
N PRO A 230 -18.69 -3.52 -16.82
CA PRO A 230 -18.16 -3.26 -15.49
C PRO A 230 -16.96 -4.18 -15.21
N PRO A 231 -15.97 -3.73 -14.42
CA PRO A 231 -14.83 -4.57 -14.07
C PRO A 231 -15.30 -5.81 -13.30
N GLU A 232 -14.81 -6.99 -13.69
CA GLU A 232 -15.04 -8.22 -12.94
C GLU A 232 -14.53 -8.03 -11.49
N PRO A 233 -15.33 -8.35 -10.46
CA PRO A 233 -14.87 -8.31 -9.09
C PRO A 233 -13.58 -9.12 -8.91
N ILE A 234 -12.61 -8.54 -8.21
CA ILE A 234 -11.30 -9.10 -7.90
C ILE A 234 -10.35 -9.18 -9.11
N LYS A 235 -10.80 -9.67 -10.27
CA LYS A 235 -9.90 -9.96 -11.42
C LYS A 235 -9.82 -8.84 -12.44
N GLY A 236 -10.89 -8.06 -12.57
CA GLY A 236 -11.02 -6.99 -13.55
C GLY A 236 -10.32 -5.70 -13.12
N CYS A 237 -10.09 -4.84 -14.12
CA CYS A 237 -9.63 -3.47 -13.91
C CYS A 237 -10.44 -2.49 -14.77
N VAL A 238 -10.47 -1.21 -14.36
CA VAL A 238 -11.22 -0.16 -15.08
C VAL A 238 -10.46 0.32 -16.32
N ASP A 239 -9.21 0.76 -16.16
CA ASP A 239 -8.35 1.11 -17.29
C ASP A 239 -7.49 -0.10 -17.69
N THR A 240 -7.75 -0.67 -18.85
CA THR A 240 -7.09 -1.90 -19.32
C THR A 240 -5.78 -1.65 -20.04
N ARG A 241 -5.36 -0.40 -20.23
CA ARG A 241 -4.13 -0.06 -20.96
C ARG A 241 -2.91 -0.46 -20.15
N SER A 242 -1.92 -1.03 -20.83
CA SER A 242 -0.56 -1.22 -20.34
C SER A 242 0.19 0.11 -20.24
N VAL A 243 1.31 0.11 -19.51
CA VAL A 243 2.20 1.29 -19.41
C VAL A 243 2.64 1.77 -20.80
N SER A 244 2.96 0.85 -21.72
CA SER A 244 3.37 1.18 -23.08
C SER A 244 2.24 1.85 -23.88
N GLU A 245 1.02 1.35 -23.78
CA GLU A 245 -0.15 1.94 -24.44
C GLU A 245 -0.49 3.32 -23.89
N ILE A 246 -0.31 3.54 -22.58
CA ILE A 246 -0.48 4.87 -21.97
C ILE A 246 0.59 5.84 -22.50
N LEU A 247 1.86 5.45 -22.49
CA LEU A 247 2.98 6.30 -22.95
C LEU A 247 2.93 6.63 -24.45
N THR A 248 2.29 5.78 -25.26
CA THR A 248 2.15 5.98 -26.71
C THR A 248 0.79 6.58 -27.10
N SER A 249 -0.10 6.82 -26.12
CA SER A 249 -1.42 7.38 -26.38
C SER A 249 -1.35 8.83 -26.88
N PRO A 250 -2.30 9.25 -27.74
CA PRO A 250 -2.37 10.64 -28.21
C PRO A 250 -2.48 11.65 -27.06
N SER A 251 -3.27 11.33 -26.03
CA SER A 251 -3.45 12.14 -24.81
C SER A 251 -2.14 12.38 -24.05
N TYR A 252 -1.26 11.38 -24.01
CA TYR A 252 0.08 11.52 -23.46
C TYR A 252 0.96 12.46 -24.28
N SER A 253 0.76 12.59 -25.59
CA SER A 253 1.52 13.55 -26.41
C SER A 253 0.95 14.98 -26.34
N SER A 254 -0.37 15.13 -26.29
CA SER A 254 -1.08 16.40 -26.41
C SER A 254 -1.22 17.20 -25.10
N SER A 255 -0.72 16.67 -23.97
CA SER A 255 -0.91 17.24 -22.63
C SER A 255 -2.38 17.41 -22.23
N GLU A 256 -3.27 16.60 -22.82
CA GLU A 256 -4.67 16.56 -22.44
C GLU A 256 -4.80 16.32 -20.94
N GLU A 257 -5.47 17.24 -20.25
CA GLU A 257 -5.65 17.17 -18.80
C GLU A 257 -6.55 15.99 -18.37
N ASP A 258 -7.33 15.44 -19.31
CA ASP A 258 -8.42 14.49 -19.05
C ASP A 258 -8.01 13.02 -18.99
N ASP A 259 -6.75 12.66 -19.33
CA ASP A 259 -6.31 11.27 -19.16
C ASP A 259 -6.18 10.95 -17.66
N PRO A 260 -6.91 9.94 -17.13
CA PRO A 260 -6.87 9.61 -15.72
C PRO A 260 -5.52 9.05 -15.26
N ILE A 261 -4.60 8.70 -16.18
CA ILE A 261 -3.29 8.16 -15.82
C ILE A 261 -2.18 8.93 -16.53
N LYS A 262 -1.28 9.51 -15.74
CA LYS A 262 -0.04 10.15 -16.24
C LYS A 262 1.17 9.41 -15.70
N ILE A 263 2.15 9.13 -16.55
CA ILE A 263 3.35 8.38 -16.20
C ILE A 263 4.58 9.24 -16.44
N PHE A 264 5.43 9.38 -15.42
CA PHE A 264 6.75 9.99 -15.55
C PHE A 264 7.79 8.87 -15.64
N THR A 265 8.52 8.79 -16.75
CA THR A 265 9.59 7.80 -16.95
C THR A 265 10.95 8.38 -16.61
N PHE A 266 11.78 7.63 -15.88
CA PHE A 266 13.17 8.01 -15.64
C PHE A 266 14.04 7.72 -16.88
N PRO A 267 15.19 8.40 -17.03
CA PRO A 267 16.16 8.05 -18.06
C PRO A 267 16.64 6.59 -17.92
N PRO A 268 17.21 5.99 -18.98
CA PRO A 268 17.83 4.67 -18.88
C PRO A 268 18.79 4.56 -17.69
N ASN A 269 18.78 3.41 -17.02
CA ASN A 269 19.57 3.07 -15.82
C ASN A 269 19.26 3.90 -14.56
N HIS A 270 18.31 4.85 -14.60
CA HIS A 270 17.91 5.61 -13.43
C HIS A 270 16.72 4.95 -12.76
N TYR A 271 16.88 4.60 -11.49
CA TYR A 271 15.84 3.94 -10.71
C TYR A 271 15.52 4.72 -9.45
N ALA A 272 14.22 4.88 -9.20
CA ALA A 272 13.68 5.63 -8.09
C ALA A 272 13.44 4.76 -6.85
N GLN A 273 13.10 5.42 -5.74
CA GLN A 273 12.56 4.82 -4.53
C GLN A 273 11.11 5.26 -4.35
N GLU A 274 10.50 5.01 -3.19
CA GLU A 274 9.21 5.59 -2.84
C GLU A 274 9.25 7.11 -3.05
N ALA A 275 8.29 7.61 -3.83
CA ALA A 275 8.09 9.03 -4.01
C ALA A 275 7.19 9.59 -2.89
N ARG A 276 7.50 10.79 -2.40
CA ARG A 276 6.67 11.50 -1.44
C ARG A 276 6.07 12.75 -2.06
N PHE A 277 4.75 12.90 -1.96
CA PHE A 277 4.07 14.13 -2.35
C PHE A 277 4.32 15.24 -1.30
N VAL A 278 4.70 16.42 -1.78
CA VAL A 278 4.90 17.63 -0.98
C VAL A 278 4.02 18.73 -1.56
N SER A 279 3.06 19.20 -0.76
CA SER A 279 2.13 20.25 -1.17
C SER A 279 2.85 21.58 -1.39
N ARG A 280 2.45 22.30 -2.43
CA ARG A 280 2.84 23.70 -2.60
C ARG A 280 2.19 24.54 -1.50
N HIS A 281 2.96 25.46 -0.92
CA HIS A 281 2.40 26.46 -0.01
C HIS A 281 1.36 27.31 -0.76
N ASN A 282 0.15 27.42 -0.20
CA ASN A 282 -1.02 28.04 -0.84
C ASN A 282 -1.37 27.44 -2.22
N GLY A 283 -1.20 26.11 -2.38
CA GLY A 283 -1.69 25.40 -3.57
C GLY A 283 -3.19 25.61 -3.80
N ILE A 284 -3.61 25.66 -5.05
CA ILE A 284 -4.99 25.95 -5.47
C ILE A 284 -5.75 24.69 -5.94
N SER A 285 -5.04 23.59 -6.23
CA SER A 285 -5.61 22.26 -6.50
C SER A 285 -4.94 21.16 -5.67
N GLU A 286 -5.61 20.00 -5.57
CA GLU A 286 -5.14 18.85 -4.77
C GLU A 286 -3.73 18.37 -5.15
N ASP A 287 -3.42 18.43 -6.45
CA ASP A 287 -2.16 18.03 -7.07
C ASP A 287 -1.13 19.15 -7.23
N ASP A 288 -1.40 20.35 -6.69
CA ASP A 288 -0.43 21.44 -6.68
C ASP A 288 0.67 21.15 -5.67
N GLY A 289 1.76 20.59 -6.17
CA GLY A 289 2.90 20.21 -5.38
C GLY A 289 3.95 19.49 -6.20
N TRP A 290 4.79 18.75 -5.50
CA TRP A 290 5.90 18.03 -6.10
C TRP A 290 5.97 16.60 -5.58
N LEU A 291 6.55 15.73 -6.39
CA LEU A 291 7.03 14.43 -5.95
C LEU A 291 8.52 14.53 -5.68
N LEU A 292 8.92 14.12 -4.47
CA LEU A 292 10.31 13.99 -4.07
C LEU A 292 10.68 12.52 -4.05
N THR A 293 11.74 12.13 -4.74
CA THR A 293 12.25 10.75 -4.72
C THR A 293 13.77 10.72 -4.85
N TYR A 294 14.40 9.80 -4.12
CA TYR A 294 15.79 9.46 -4.40
C TYR A 294 15.87 8.68 -5.71
N VAL A 295 16.90 8.97 -6.51
CA VAL A 295 17.19 8.32 -7.78
C VAL A 295 18.64 7.89 -7.78
N PHE A 296 18.88 6.66 -8.22
CA PHE A 296 20.22 6.12 -8.42
C PHE A 296 20.42 5.73 -9.89
N ASP A 297 21.51 6.23 -10.48
CA ASP A 297 21.96 5.80 -11.81
C ASP A 297 22.84 4.56 -11.66
N GLU A 298 22.32 3.41 -12.09
CA GLU A 298 23.01 2.13 -12.03
C GLU A 298 24.14 1.98 -13.06
N SER A 299 24.33 2.96 -13.97
CA SER A 299 25.59 3.04 -14.73
C SER A 299 26.82 3.19 -13.82
N GLN A 300 26.61 3.53 -12.54
CA GLN A 300 27.61 3.60 -11.49
C GLN A 300 27.91 2.24 -10.81
N LEU A 301 27.34 1.14 -11.28
CA LEU A 301 27.62 -0.22 -10.79
C LEU A 301 28.70 -0.89 -11.64
N ASN A 302 29.52 -1.73 -11.01
CA ASN A 302 30.39 -2.66 -11.71
C ASN A 302 29.55 -3.77 -12.37
N GLU A 303 29.75 -4.02 -13.66
CA GLU A 303 28.95 -4.99 -14.43
C GLU A 303 29.11 -6.44 -13.94
N GLU A 304 30.27 -6.81 -13.41
CA GLU A 304 30.57 -8.17 -12.96
C GLU A 304 30.11 -8.41 -11.52
N SER A 305 30.39 -7.47 -10.60
CA SER A 305 30.09 -7.64 -9.18
C SER A 305 28.72 -7.10 -8.76
N ALA A 306 28.09 -6.26 -9.59
CA ALA A 306 26.92 -5.45 -9.24
C ALA A 306 27.12 -4.54 -8.01
N GLU A 307 28.37 -4.33 -7.60
CA GLU A 307 28.73 -3.43 -6.52
C GLU A 307 28.88 -1.99 -7.03
N CYS A 308 28.72 -1.03 -6.13
CA CYS A 308 28.89 0.37 -6.46
C CYS A 308 30.37 0.70 -6.75
N MET A 309 30.61 1.42 -7.83
CA MET A 309 31.93 2.00 -8.08
C MET A 309 32.30 3.01 -6.98
N GLU A 310 33.60 3.21 -6.78
CA GLU A 310 34.10 4.20 -5.82
C GLU A 310 33.56 5.59 -6.15
N GLY A 311 32.98 6.26 -5.15
CA GLY A 311 32.39 7.59 -5.33
C GLY A 311 31.00 7.63 -5.95
N ALA A 312 30.30 6.48 -6.05
CA ALA A 312 28.91 6.41 -6.50
C ALA A 312 27.99 7.33 -5.68
N LYS A 313 27.11 8.06 -6.37
CA LYS A 313 26.22 9.08 -5.79
C LYS A 313 24.77 8.88 -6.24
N SER A 314 23.86 9.32 -5.38
CA SER A 314 22.43 9.43 -5.70
C SER A 314 22.02 10.89 -5.88
N GLU A 315 20.85 11.10 -6.46
CA GLU A 315 20.21 12.41 -6.55
C GLU A 315 18.86 12.38 -5.82
N LEU A 316 18.42 13.51 -5.28
CA LEU A 316 17.02 13.73 -4.92
C LEU A 316 16.37 14.53 -6.04
N TRP A 317 15.37 13.94 -6.70
CA TRP A 317 14.63 14.58 -7.78
C TRP A 317 13.35 15.21 -7.25
N ILE A 318 13.07 16.42 -7.73
CA ILE A 318 11.83 17.16 -7.46
C ILE A 318 11.08 17.23 -8.80
N ILE A 319 9.96 16.51 -8.87
CA ILE A 319 9.17 16.35 -10.09
C ILE A 319 7.84 17.10 -9.91
N ASP A 320 7.39 17.81 -10.95
CA ASP A 320 6.08 18.45 -10.93
C ASP A 320 4.96 17.40 -10.86
N ALA A 321 4.17 17.41 -9.77
CA ALA A 321 3.15 16.41 -9.51
C ALA A 321 1.86 16.62 -10.34
N LYS A 322 1.70 17.79 -10.95
CA LYS A 322 0.51 18.12 -11.74
C LYS A 322 0.59 17.57 -13.15
N GLY A 323 1.66 17.95 -13.84
CA GLY A 323 1.97 17.59 -15.22
C GLY A 323 2.65 16.24 -15.37
N MET A 324 3.41 15.76 -14.36
CA MET A 324 4.17 14.50 -14.41
C MET A 324 5.14 14.43 -15.60
N ARG A 325 5.79 15.55 -15.95
CA ARG A 325 6.74 15.64 -17.07
C ARG A 325 8.05 16.34 -16.73
N GLU A 326 7.98 17.34 -15.87
CA GLU A 326 9.11 18.21 -15.59
C GLU A 326 9.85 17.79 -14.31
N VAL A 327 11.16 17.66 -14.41
CA VAL A 327 12.05 17.63 -13.24
C VAL A 327 12.42 19.07 -12.91
N VAL A 328 11.75 19.64 -11.91
CA VAL A 328 11.93 21.03 -11.47
C VAL A 328 13.33 21.25 -10.91
N ALA A 329 13.87 20.24 -10.20
CA ALA A 329 15.22 20.28 -9.68
C ALA A 329 15.81 18.88 -9.43
N ARG A 330 17.13 18.79 -9.48
CA ARG A 330 17.91 17.61 -9.06
C ARG A 330 18.94 18.05 -8.05
N ILE A 331 18.92 17.45 -6.85
CA ILE A 331 19.88 17.71 -5.79
C ILE A 331 20.88 16.55 -5.79
N ARG A 332 22.13 16.84 -6.16
CA ARG A 332 23.21 15.84 -6.11
C ARG A 332 23.63 15.60 -4.68
N LEU A 333 23.58 14.34 -4.25
CA LEU A 333 23.97 13.95 -2.90
C LEU A 333 25.47 13.62 -2.87
N PRO A 334 26.15 13.82 -1.73
CA PRO A 334 27.59 13.55 -1.62
C PRO A 334 27.94 12.06 -1.68
N GLN A 335 26.94 11.18 -1.51
CA GLN A 335 27.10 9.73 -1.47
C GLN A 335 25.85 9.02 -2.03
N ARG A 336 25.98 7.73 -2.30
CA ARG A 336 24.86 6.86 -2.65
C ARG A 336 23.88 6.75 -1.48
N VAL A 337 22.59 6.86 -1.81
CA VAL A 337 21.48 6.45 -0.94
C VAL A 337 21.06 5.03 -1.37
N PRO A 338 21.25 4.00 -0.52
CA PRO A 338 20.76 2.66 -0.82
C PRO A 338 19.25 2.64 -1.00
N TYR A 339 18.73 1.65 -1.75
CA TYR A 339 17.29 1.42 -1.84
C TYR A 339 16.69 1.25 -0.44
N GLY A 340 15.80 2.17 -0.07
CA GLY A 340 15.12 2.21 1.21
C GLY A 340 13.66 1.80 1.12
N PHE A 341 12.93 2.04 2.21
CA PHE A 341 11.49 1.84 2.31
C PHE A 341 10.80 3.20 2.36
N HIS A 342 10.20 3.53 3.50
CA HIS A 342 9.30 4.68 3.61
C HIS A 342 10.02 5.98 3.94
N GLY A 343 9.54 7.07 3.34
CA GLY A 343 9.97 8.44 3.60
C GLY A 343 8.83 9.31 4.12
N ALA A 344 9.19 10.35 4.87
CA ALA A 344 8.26 11.39 5.30
C ALA A 344 8.86 12.78 5.02
N TRP A 345 7.99 13.72 4.69
CA TRP A 345 8.32 15.14 4.59
C TRP A 345 7.78 15.85 5.83
N PHE A 346 8.59 16.71 6.43
CA PHE A 346 8.20 17.59 7.52
C PHE A 346 8.53 19.03 7.11
N GLY A 347 7.54 19.91 7.17
CA GLY A 347 7.73 21.33 6.95
C GLY A 347 8.51 21.99 8.09
N GLU A 348 9.00 23.21 7.86
CA GLU A 348 9.71 24.00 8.87
C GLU A 348 8.89 24.15 10.17
N GLU A 349 7.61 24.50 10.05
CA GLU A 349 6.71 24.65 11.21
C GLU A 349 6.54 23.35 12.00
N GLU A 350 6.49 22.19 11.33
CA GLU A 350 6.37 20.89 11.99
C GLU A 350 7.66 20.54 12.75
N VAL A 351 8.81 20.86 12.18
CA VAL A 351 10.12 20.66 12.81
C VAL A 351 10.31 21.59 14.00
N LEU A 352 10.01 22.88 13.85
CA LEU A 352 10.11 23.87 14.94
C LEU A 352 9.07 23.64 16.03
N GLY A 353 7.90 23.08 15.67
CA GLY A 353 6.81 22.75 16.58
C GLY A 353 6.99 21.43 17.34
N GLN A 354 8.10 20.71 17.15
CA GLN A 354 8.36 19.46 17.85
C GLN A 354 8.40 19.69 19.36
N ARG A 355 7.57 18.95 20.10
CA ARG A 355 7.60 18.95 21.56
C ARG A 355 8.81 18.17 22.04
N GLY A 356 9.48 18.67 23.08
CA GLY A 356 10.51 17.91 23.78
C GLY A 356 9.98 16.57 24.28
N VAL A 357 10.83 15.55 24.32
CA VAL A 357 10.47 14.26 24.89
C VAL A 357 10.46 14.38 26.42
N GLU A 358 9.29 14.64 27.00
CA GLU A 358 9.14 14.80 28.45
C GLU A 358 9.21 13.46 29.22
N LYS A 359 8.63 12.41 28.65
CA LYS A 359 8.61 11.07 29.24
C LYS A 359 8.52 10.01 28.16
N VAL A 360 9.34 8.98 28.25
CA VAL A 360 9.21 7.77 27.43
C VAL A 360 8.27 6.81 28.16
N ARG A 361 7.28 6.25 27.44
CA ARG A 361 6.47 5.15 27.98
C ARG A 361 7.41 3.98 28.30
N LYS A 362 7.57 3.68 29.58
CA LYS A 362 8.16 2.42 30.03
C LYS A 362 7.02 1.43 30.19
N ILE A 363 7.23 0.20 29.73
CA ILE A 363 6.40 -0.91 30.17
C ILE A 363 6.65 -0.99 31.68
N GLU A 364 5.63 -0.72 32.48
CA GLU A 364 5.73 -0.87 33.93
C GLU A 364 6.07 -2.35 34.21
N ASP A 365 7.13 -2.59 34.98
CA ASP A 365 7.37 -3.92 35.52
C ASP A 365 6.13 -4.29 36.32
N MET A 366 5.37 -5.27 35.82
CA MET A 366 4.18 -5.79 36.50
C MET A 366 4.64 -6.53 37.77
N ASP A 367 4.87 -5.77 38.83
CA ASP A 367 5.07 -6.30 40.17
C ASP A 367 3.72 -6.70 40.77
N GLY A 368 3.58 -8.01 41.02
CA GLY A 368 2.66 -8.57 42.00
C GLY A 368 1.28 -9.02 41.48
N GLY A 369 1.14 -10.33 41.24
CA GLY A 369 -0.17 -10.99 41.16
C GLY A 369 -0.19 -12.28 40.33
N GLU A 370 -0.17 -13.43 41.00
CA GLU A 370 -0.47 -14.81 40.55
C GLU A 370 -0.29 -15.15 39.05
N GLY A 371 0.93 -15.57 38.68
CA GLY A 371 1.22 -16.08 37.34
C GLY A 371 2.58 -16.79 37.23
N GLY A 372 2.93 -17.62 38.21
CA GLY A 372 4.29 -18.13 38.42
C GLY A 372 4.88 -18.97 37.26
N PHE A 373 4.08 -19.72 36.52
CA PHE A 373 4.59 -20.62 35.48
C PHE A 373 4.79 -19.91 34.12
N TRP A 374 3.76 -19.22 33.64
CA TRP A 374 3.81 -18.53 32.34
C TRP A 374 4.75 -17.31 32.33
N ARG A 375 4.98 -16.68 33.49
CA ARG A 375 5.95 -15.59 33.65
C ARG A 375 7.38 -16.08 33.49
N VAL A 376 7.73 -17.23 34.09
CA VAL A 376 9.07 -17.83 33.95
C VAL A 376 9.29 -18.26 32.50
N VAL A 377 8.29 -18.86 31.85
CA VAL A 377 8.38 -19.22 30.42
C VAL A 377 8.60 -17.98 29.55
N LYS A 378 7.83 -16.90 29.74
CA LYS A 378 8.01 -15.63 28.99
C LYS A 378 9.36 -14.96 29.26
N GLN A 379 9.84 -14.91 30.51
CA GLN A 379 11.14 -14.32 30.84
C GLN A 379 12.31 -15.16 30.35
N CYS A 380 12.24 -16.49 30.43
CA CYS A 380 13.27 -17.38 29.92
C CYS A 380 13.34 -17.30 28.38
N ILE A 381 12.18 -17.31 27.70
CA ILE A 381 12.14 -17.13 26.24
C ILE A 381 12.64 -15.73 25.85
N GLY A 382 12.22 -14.67 26.56
CA GLY A 382 12.67 -13.30 26.29
C GLY A 382 14.17 -13.07 26.52
N ARG A 383 14.76 -13.69 27.55
CA ARG A 383 16.22 -13.60 27.81
C ARG A 383 17.04 -14.51 26.89
N TRP A 384 16.45 -15.56 26.33
CA TRP A 384 17.12 -16.48 25.41
C TRP A 384 17.06 -15.99 23.96
N LEU A 385 16.01 -15.26 23.57
CA LEU A 385 15.87 -14.65 22.23
C LEU A 385 16.67 -13.35 22.03
N LEU A 386 17.17 -12.74 23.11
CA LEU A 386 17.93 -11.47 23.08
C LEU A 386 19.43 -11.66 23.40
N ARG A 387 19.98 -12.86 23.20
CA ARG A 387 21.42 -13.13 23.27
C ARG A 387 21.96 -13.66 21.95
#